data_AF-A0A1W1XBB3-F1
#
_entry.id   AF-A0A1W1XBB3-F1
#
_cell.length_a   1.000
_cell.length_b   1.000
_cell.length_c   1.000
_cell.angle_alpha   90.00
_cell.angle_beta   90.00
_cell.angle_gamma   90.00
#
_symmetry.space_group_name_H-M   'P 1'
#
loop_
_entity.id
_entity.type
_entity.pdbx_description
1 polymer ?
#
loop_
_entity_poly.entity_id
_entity_poly.type
_entity_poly.pdbx_seq_one_letter_code
_entity_poly.pdbx_strand_id
1 'polypeptide(L)'
;MIFYHFSDEKCSKLIPKISSKRHEGEGENKGKKITLLTTNPSMFFDNDNGGNFFKYRYVVRLDKNDPYLRADDKFNNMLEGYNKTVGSKGGTFKWFFYYNPIDYVSISEWNDKLCKF
;
A
#
# COMPACT_ATOMS: atom_id res chain seq x y z
N MET A 1 3.80 -7.02 12.68
CA MET A 1 2.62 -6.90 11.79
C MET A 1 3.07 -7.06 10.34
N ILE A 2 2.20 -7.59 9.48
CA ILE A 2 2.50 -7.79 8.05
C ILE A 2 1.89 -6.64 7.25
N PHE A 3 2.68 -6.10 6.34
CA PHE A 3 2.29 -5.05 5.40
C PHE A 3 2.67 -5.45 3.97
N TYR A 4 2.02 -4.81 3.01
CA TYR A 4 2.26 -4.99 1.59
C TYR A 4 2.61 -3.66 0.95
N HIS A 5 3.61 -3.68 0.08
CA HIS A 5 3.93 -2.58 -0.83
C HIS A 5 3.78 -3.06 -2.27
N PHE A 6 3.32 -2.19 -3.16
CA PHE A 6 3.12 -2.49 -4.57
C PHE A 6 3.91 -1.52 -5.43
N SER A 7 4.59 -2.03 -6.46
CA SER A 7 5.45 -1.24 -7.35
C SER A 7 5.50 -1.83 -8.76
N ASP A 8 5.77 -0.98 -9.75
CA ASP A 8 6.04 -1.40 -11.13
C ASP A 8 7.49 -1.83 -11.35
N GLU A 9 8.38 -1.37 -10.49
CA GLU A 9 9.81 -1.64 -10.56
C GLU A 9 10.18 -2.77 -9.61
N LYS A 10 11.15 -3.59 -10.05
CA LYS A 10 11.79 -4.55 -9.16
C LYS A 10 12.83 -3.83 -8.30
N CYS A 11 12.62 -3.86 -7.00
CA CYS A 11 13.46 -3.20 -6.02
C CYS A 11 14.26 -4.25 -5.24
N SER A 12 15.58 -4.05 -5.11
CA SER A 12 16.40 -4.82 -4.16
C SER A 12 16.10 -4.45 -2.71
N LYS A 13 15.69 -3.19 -2.48
CA LYS A 13 15.26 -2.66 -1.18
C LYS A 13 14.17 -1.62 -1.39
N LEU A 14 13.23 -1.50 -0.46
CA LEU A 14 12.19 -0.48 -0.52
C LEU A 14 12.73 0.82 0.06
N ILE A 15 13.10 1.74 -0.82
CA ILE A 15 13.58 3.07 -0.45
C ILE A 15 12.43 4.07 -0.59
N PRO A 16 12.11 4.85 0.45
CA PRO A 16 11.10 5.90 0.39
C PRO A 16 11.32 6.83 -0.81
N LYS A 17 10.28 6.98 -1.63
CA LYS A 17 10.27 7.87 -2.81
C LYS A 17 9.40 9.10 -2.51
N ILE A 18 9.66 10.21 -3.18
CA ILE A 18 8.83 11.42 -3.04
C ILE A 18 7.41 11.05 -3.45
N SER A 19 6.43 11.24 -2.55
CA SER A 19 5.04 10.97 -2.91
C SER A 19 4.59 11.95 -3.98
N SER A 20 4.15 11.43 -5.11
CA SER A 20 3.60 12.22 -6.20
C SER A 20 2.07 12.29 -6.07
N LYS A 21 1.53 13.15 -5.19
CA LYS A 21 0.10 13.52 -5.11
C LYS A 21 -0.90 12.34 -5.33
N ARG A 22 -0.62 11.12 -4.86
CA ARG A 22 -1.45 9.95 -5.19
C ARG A 22 -2.68 9.84 -4.30
N HIS A 23 -2.62 10.39 -3.08
CA HIS A 23 -3.75 10.36 -2.16
C HIS A 23 -4.07 11.76 -1.65
N GLU A 24 -5.35 12.13 -1.62
CA GLU A 24 -5.83 13.38 -1.01
C GLU A 24 -5.50 13.47 0.50
N GLY A 25 -4.99 12.39 1.09
CA GLY A 25 -4.37 12.29 2.42
C GLY A 25 -2.99 12.95 2.55
N GLU A 26 -2.31 13.30 1.45
CA GLU A 26 -0.91 13.76 1.46
C GLU A 26 -0.70 15.21 1.95
N GLY A 27 -1.68 15.85 2.59
CA GLY A 27 -1.57 17.25 3.05
C GLY A 27 -0.29 17.52 3.86
N GLU A 28 0.01 16.66 4.84
CA GLU A 28 1.21 16.77 5.69
C GLU A 28 2.46 16.06 5.14
N ASN A 29 2.29 15.21 4.12
CA ASN A 29 3.35 14.37 3.55
C ASN A 29 3.83 14.85 2.17
N LYS A 30 3.22 15.91 1.62
CA LYS A 30 3.60 16.53 0.37
C LYS A 30 5.09 16.90 0.37
N GLY A 31 5.85 16.30 -0.54
CA GLY A 31 7.29 16.52 -0.68
C GLY A 31 8.17 15.67 0.26
N LYS A 32 7.58 14.87 1.16
CA LYS A 32 8.33 13.89 1.96
C LYS A 32 8.56 12.61 1.17
N LYS A 33 9.69 11.97 1.42
CA LYS A 33 9.98 10.62 0.91
C LYS A 33 9.29 9.61 1.81
N ILE A 34 8.40 8.79 1.24
CA ILE A 34 7.65 7.77 1.96
C ILE A 34 7.58 6.48 1.14
N THR A 35 7.42 5.36 1.84
CA THR A 35 6.96 4.09 1.27
C THR A 35 5.52 3.88 1.70
N LEU A 36 4.63 3.69 0.74
CA LEU A 36 3.24 3.38 1.00
C LEU A 36 3.10 1.90 1.36
N LEU A 37 2.43 1.63 2.48
CA LEU A 37 2.17 0.30 2.99
C LEU A 37 0.67 0.12 3.17
N THR A 38 0.18 -1.09 2.93
CA THR A 38 -1.22 -1.45 3.16
C THR A 38 -1.32 -2.80 3.86
N THR A 39 -2.41 -3.04 4.59
CA THR A 39 -2.75 -4.38 5.07
C THR A 39 -3.51 -5.21 4.04
N ASN A 40 -3.82 -4.64 2.86
CA ASN A 40 -4.43 -5.39 1.77
C ASN A 40 -3.40 -6.24 1.01
N PRO A 41 -3.48 -7.59 1.06
CA PRO A 41 -2.60 -8.47 0.29
C PRO A 41 -2.88 -8.47 -1.21
N SER A 42 -4.03 -7.93 -1.63
CA SER A 42 -4.62 -8.11 -2.96
C SER A 42 -5.00 -6.76 -3.57
N MET A 43 -4.00 -5.91 -3.85
CA MET A 43 -4.15 -4.64 -4.59
C MET A 43 -3.61 -4.70 -6.02
N PHE A 44 -3.58 -5.90 -6.59
CA PHE A 44 -3.46 -6.01 -8.03
C PHE A 44 -4.80 -5.56 -8.62
N PHE A 45 -4.84 -4.30 -9.04
CA PHE A 45 -5.99 -3.72 -9.71
C PHE A 45 -5.79 -3.91 -11.20
N ASP A 46 -6.78 -4.49 -11.86
CA ASP A 46 -6.79 -4.55 -13.31
C ASP A 46 -6.76 -3.12 -13.87
N ASN A 47 -5.83 -2.85 -14.79
CA ASN A 47 -5.84 -1.64 -15.58
C ASN A 47 -6.83 -1.79 -16.74
N ASP A 48 -7.16 -0.67 -17.40
CA ASP A 48 -8.15 -0.65 -18.50
C ASP A 48 -7.78 -1.58 -19.69
N ASN A 49 -6.53 -2.04 -19.75
CA ASN A 49 -6.02 -2.94 -20.78
C ASN A 49 -5.99 -4.42 -20.34
N GLY A 50 -6.60 -4.78 -19.19
CA GLY A 50 -6.58 -6.15 -18.66
C GLY A 50 -5.22 -6.61 -18.11
N GLY A 51 -4.25 -5.70 -18.02
CA GLY A 51 -3.03 -5.88 -17.23
C GLY A 51 -3.23 -5.36 -15.81
N ASN A 52 -2.16 -5.18 -15.05
CA ASN A 52 -2.27 -4.72 -13.66
C ASN A 52 -1.45 -3.44 -13.43
N PHE A 53 -1.95 -2.55 -12.58
CA PHE A 53 -1.28 -1.29 -12.21
C PHE A 53 0.03 -1.47 -11.45
N PHE A 54 0.28 -2.65 -10.86
CA PHE A 54 1.51 -2.94 -10.15
C PHE A 54 2.08 -4.28 -10.55
N LYS A 55 3.32 -4.30 -11.02
CA LYS A 55 4.00 -5.54 -11.41
C LYS A 55 4.50 -6.37 -10.22
N TYR A 56 4.83 -5.75 -9.10
CA TYR A 56 5.44 -6.43 -7.94
C TYR A 56 4.69 -6.13 -6.65
N ARG A 57 4.53 -7.16 -5.82
CA ARG A 57 4.06 -7.08 -4.43
C ARG A 57 5.19 -7.49 -3.50
N TYR A 58 5.47 -6.64 -2.52
CA TYR A 58 6.48 -6.88 -1.49
C TYR A 58 5.78 -7.12 -0.15
N VAL A 59 6.18 -8.17 0.55
CA VAL A 59 5.72 -8.47 1.91
C VAL A 59 6.73 -7.95 2.91
N VAL A 60 6.27 -7.12 3.83
CA VAL A 60 7.10 -6.45 4.81
C VAL A 60 6.63 -6.82 6.20
N ARG A 61 7.57 -7.04 7.13
CA ARG A 61 7.28 -7.25 8.55
C ARG A 61 7.82 -6.08 9.35
N LEU A 62 6.94 -5.40 10.07
CA LEU A 62 7.26 -4.26 10.93
C LEU A 62 6.65 -4.41 12.31
N ASP A 63 7.27 -3.79 13.32
CA ASP A 63 6.60 -3.60 14.60
C ASP A 63 5.41 -2.63 14.43
N LYS A 64 4.31 -2.87 15.16
CA LYS A 64 3.15 -1.96 15.14
C LYS A 64 3.45 -0.62 15.81
N ASN A 65 4.44 -0.59 16.70
CA ASN A 65 4.90 0.57 17.45
C ASN A 65 6.16 1.19 16.81
N ASP A 66 6.52 0.81 15.59
CA ASP A 66 7.66 1.39 14.89
C ASP A 66 7.47 2.91 14.74
N PRO A 67 8.41 3.74 15.22
CA PRO A 67 8.25 5.20 15.22
C PRO A 67 8.20 5.80 13.81
N TYR A 68 8.67 5.07 12.79
CA TYR A 68 8.64 5.48 11.40
C TYR A 68 7.40 4.99 10.65
N LEU A 69 6.50 4.26 11.32
CA LEU A 69 5.23 3.80 10.75
C LEU A 69 4.10 4.72 11.21
N ARG A 70 3.40 5.34 10.26
CA ARG A 70 2.22 6.19 10.55
C ARG A 70 1.02 5.72 9.74
N ALA A 71 -0.15 5.64 10.36
CA ALA A 71 -1.38 5.37 9.63
C ALA A 71 -1.77 6.59 8.78
N ASP A 72 -2.34 6.35 7.61
CA ASP A 72 -3.03 7.38 6.84
C ASP A 72 -4.46 7.53 7.39
N ASP A 73 -4.57 8.13 8.57
CA ASP A 73 -5.85 8.24 9.28
C ASP A 73 -6.92 8.95 8.45
N LYS A 74 -6.53 9.96 7.65
CA LYS A 74 -7.46 10.66 6.76
C LYS A 74 -8.06 9.71 5.73
N PHE A 75 -7.22 8.97 5.00
CA PHE A 75 -7.71 8.02 3.99
C PHE A 75 -8.46 6.84 4.60
N ASN A 76 -7.95 6.31 5.73
CA ASN A 76 -8.56 5.20 6.44
C ASN A 76 -9.96 5.56 6.97
N ASN A 77 -10.14 6.75 7.55
CA ASN A 77 -11.43 7.22 8.04
C ASN A 77 -12.43 7.45 6.88
N MET A 78 -11.96 7.97 5.75
CA MET A 78 -12.79 8.12 4.55
C MET A 78 -13.30 6.76 4.03
N LEU A 79 -12.41 5.76 3.93
CA LEU A 79 -12.75 4.39 3.54
C LEU A 79 -13.76 3.75 4.50
N GLU A 80 -13.55 3.93 5.82
CA GLU A 80 -14.47 3.44 6.83
C GLU A 80 -15.86 4.08 6.71
N GLY A 81 -15.92 5.39 6.48
CA GLY A 81 -17.17 6.12 6.24
C GLY A 81 -17.89 5.61 4.98
N TYR A 82 -17.15 5.41 3.88
CA TYR A 82 -17.70 4.86 2.65
C TYR A 82 -18.28 3.47 2.87
N ASN A 83 -17.50 2.55 3.46
CA ASN A 83 -17.93 1.17 3.72
C ASN A 83 -19.20 1.11 4.59
N LYS A 84 -19.30 1.96 5.62
CA LYS A 84 -20.50 2.10 6.45
C LYS A 84 -21.70 2.56 5.62
N THR A 85 -21.49 3.52 4.71
CA THR A 85 -22.57 4.12 3.89
C THR A 85 -23.12 3.13 2.85
N VAL A 86 -22.26 2.34 2.20
CA VAL A 86 -22.67 1.40 1.15
C VAL A 86 -23.04 0.01 1.68
N GLY A 87 -23.05 -0.19 3.01
CA GLY A 87 -23.35 -1.49 3.64
C GLY A 87 -22.35 -2.60 3.28
N SER A 88 -21.18 -2.23 2.76
CA SER A 88 -20.17 -3.20 2.32
C SER A 88 -19.38 -3.70 3.53
N LYS A 89 -19.28 -5.03 3.65
CA LYS A 89 -18.29 -5.71 4.53
C LYS A 89 -16.88 -5.70 3.93
N GLY A 90 -16.63 -4.88 2.91
CA GLY A 90 -15.35 -4.75 2.23
C GLY A 90 -14.22 -4.60 3.24
N GLY A 91 -13.17 -5.40 3.07
CA GLY A 91 -12.15 -5.63 4.09
C GLY A 91 -11.63 -4.35 4.72
N THR A 92 -11.43 -4.41 6.05
CA THR A 92 -10.81 -3.39 6.91
C THR A 92 -9.32 -3.21 6.59
N PHE A 93 -9.01 -2.94 5.33
CA PHE A 93 -7.66 -2.65 4.91
C PHE A 93 -7.31 -1.22 5.32
N LYS A 94 -6.10 -1.08 5.83
CA LYS A 94 -5.58 0.19 6.32
C LYS A 94 -4.31 0.53 5.56
N TRP A 95 -4.15 1.82 5.31
CA TRP A 95 -3.00 2.40 4.66
C TRP A 95 -2.09 3.10 5.66
N PHE A 96 -0.81 3.05 5.37
CA PHE A 96 0.26 3.54 6.21
C PHE A 96 1.38 4.17 5.38
N PHE A 97 2.07 5.11 5.99
CA PHE A 97 3.29 5.74 5.52
C PHE A 97 4.47 5.20 6.32
N TYR A 98 5.55 4.86 5.63
CA TYR A 98 6.82 4.50 6.26
C TYR A 98 7.95 5.39 5.75
N TYR A 99 8.74 5.96 6.68
CA TYR A 99 9.69 7.04 6.35
C TYR A 99 11.13 6.59 6.13
N ASN A 100 11.47 5.33 6.45
CA ASN A 100 12.83 4.81 6.33
C ASN A 100 12.97 3.73 5.24
N PRO A 101 14.19 3.46 4.75
CA PRO A 101 14.45 2.28 3.94
C PRO A 101 14.05 1.00 4.69
N ILE A 102 13.45 0.05 3.98
CA ILE A 102 12.96 -1.19 4.57
C ILE A 102 13.27 -2.39 3.70
N ASP A 103 13.69 -3.47 4.38
CA ASP A 103 13.89 -4.77 3.78
C ASP A 103 12.55 -5.54 3.74
N TYR A 104 12.31 -6.25 2.64
CA TYR A 104 11.14 -7.10 2.49
C TYR A 104 11.49 -8.55 2.80
N VAL A 105 10.49 -9.29 3.26
CA VAL A 105 10.61 -10.72 3.58
C VAL A 105 10.35 -11.59 2.35
N SER A 106 9.49 -11.13 1.45
CA SER A 106 9.26 -11.80 0.17
C SER A 106 8.77 -10.82 -0.89
N ILE A 107 8.95 -11.20 -2.15
CA ILE A 107 8.46 -10.49 -3.33
C ILE A 107 7.67 -11.48 -4.20
N SER A 108 6.55 -11.02 -4.75
CA SER A 108 5.79 -11.72 -5.79
C SER A 108 5.70 -10.82 -7.02
N GLU A 109 6.00 -11.36 -8.18
CA GLU A 109 5.74 -10.71 -9.47
C GLU A 109 4.35 -11.11 -9.95
N TRP A 110 3.59 -10.15 -10.43
CA TRP A 110 2.25 -10.36 -10.97
C TRP A 110 2.29 -11.36 -12.13
N ASN A 111 1.31 -12.24 -12.15
CA ASN A 111 1.01 -13.15 -13.24
C ASN A 111 -0.50 -13.47 -13.21
N ASP A 112 -1.03 -14.03 -14.29
CA ASP A 112 -2.47 -14.34 -14.43
C ASP A 112 -3.02 -15.27 -13.33
N LYS A 113 -2.16 -16.03 -12.64
CA LYS A 113 -2.54 -16.90 -11.51
C LYS A 113 -2.73 -16.13 -10.21
N LEU A 114 -2.12 -14.95 -10.06
CA LEU A 114 -2.25 -14.08 -8.89
C LEU A 114 -3.47 -13.14 -8.96
N CYS A 115 -4.14 -13.04 -10.13
CA CYS A 115 -5.38 -12.27 -10.30
C CYS A 115 -6.66 -13.02 -9.88
N LYS A 116 -6.62 -14.35 -9.73
CA LYS A 116 -7.83 -15.14 -9.45
C LYS A 116 -7.98 -15.38 -7.95
N PHE A 117 -8.88 -14.63 -7.32
CA PHE A 117 -9.52 -14.97 -6.05
C PHE A 117 -11.02 -15.18 -6.28
#